data_AF-A0A258CZW9-F1
#
_entry.id   AF-A0A258CZW9-F1
#
_cell.length_a   1.000
_cell.length_b   1.000
_cell.length_c   1.000
_cell.angle_alpha   90.00
_cell.angle_beta   90.00
_cell.angle_gamma   90.00
#
_symmetry.space_group_name_H-M   'P 1'
#
loop_
_entity.id
_entity.type
_entity.pdbx_description
1 polymer ?
#
loop_
_entity_poly.entity_id
_entity_poly.type
_entity_poly.pdbx_seq_one_letter_code
_entity_poly.pdbx_strand_id
1 'polypeptide(L)'
;MRGALGGSGVLLRRLREVMAALISPQERLDRLVVLIAGNLVAEVCSVYVLREDGSLELYATEGLNREAVHLTTMRAGEGLVGLIAREAEPLALSDAQNHPAFSYRPETGEEVYRSFLGVPILRGGAVMGVLVIQNRASRLYSDEEIESLQTTAMIMAEMIAAGGLKSLARPGASIGLDRPIHGVGVSLADGVGLGHAVLHEPRVAITNLIAENPAAEVKRLEDAIAQMRASIDELIERGDVAHIGEHRDVLETFRMFAHDQGWLRRMREVVLTGLTAEAAVERVQSDTRAKMLRQTDPYLRERLHDLDDLANRLLRTLVGKANGVAREEMPENAILIARSMGPAALLDYDRSHLRGLVLEEGGPTSHIAIVARALGIPAVGEIVNATALIQSGDAVIVDGQAGEVQIRPQPDVENAYKDKARLRARKQEQYRKLKSQPAVTR
;
A
#
# COMPACT_ATOMS: atom_id res chain seq x y z
N MET A 1 -15.46 -16.14 31.33
CA MET A 1 -14.85 -15.74 30.04
C MET A 1 -15.81 -14.87 29.21
N ARG A 2 -16.25 -13.71 29.71
CA ARG A 2 -17.15 -12.76 28.99
C ARG A 2 -16.65 -11.30 29.05
N GLY A 3 -15.38 -11.06 29.39
CA GLY A 3 -14.86 -9.71 29.67
C GLY A 3 -14.13 -9.00 28.53
N ALA A 4 -13.46 -9.72 27.62
CA ALA A 4 -12.50 -9.12 26.69
C ALA A 4 -13.07 -8.76 25.30
N LEU A 5 -13.95 -9.59 24.73
CA LEU A 5 -14.64 -9.30 23.45
C LEU A 5 -15.46 -8.00 23.47
N GLY A 6 -15.91 -7.55 24.64
CA GLY A 6 -16.59 -6.26 24.81
C GLY A 6 -15.64 -5.05 24.81
N GLY A 7 -14.37 -5.24 25.18
CA GLY A 7 -13.37 -4.17 25.28
C GLY A 7 -12.85 -3.70 23.92
N SER A 8 -12.55 -4.63 23.00
CA SER A 8 -12.08 -4.29 21.65
C SER A 8 -13.10 -3.44 20.87
N GLY A 9 -14.40 -3.82 20.94
CA GLY A 9 -15.46 -3.06 20.26
C GLY A 9 -15.67 -1.65 20.82
N VAL A 10 -15.47 -1.45 22.14
CA VAL A 10 -15.56 -0.12 22.77
C VAL A 10 -14.34 0.73 22.41
N LEU A 11 -13.14 0.16 22.42
CA LEU A 11 -11.93 0.84 21.97
C LEU A 11 -12.08 1.34 20.53
N LEU A 12 -12.47 0.45 19.60
CA LEU A 12 -12.63 0.80 18.20
C LEU A 12 -13.66 1.91 17.99
N ARG A 13 -14.82 1.86 18.66
CA ARG A 13 -15.81 2.93 18.59
C ARG A 13 -15.25 4.28 19.04
N ARG A 14 -14.48 4.32 20.13
CA ARG A 14 -13.85 5.56 20.61
C ARG A 14 -12.70 6.01 19.69
N LEU A 15 -11.93 5.07 19.13
CA LEU A 15 -10.93 5.37 18.09
C LEU A 15 -11.61 6.06 16.89
N ARG A 16 -12.78 5.56 16.45
CA ARG A 16 -13.58 6.19 15.38
C ARG A 16 -13.96 7.63 15.70
N GLU A 17 -14.42 7.88 16.92
CA GLU A 17 -14.82 9.22 17.36
C GLU A 17 -13.63 10.20 17.33
N VAL A 18 -12.47 9.77 17.84
CA VAL A 18 -11.23 10.56 17.81
C VAL A 18 -10.77 10.81 16.37
N MET A 19 -10.89 9.80 15.50
CA MET A 19 -10.54 9.90 14.08
C MET A 19 -11.47 10.82 13.28
N ALA A 20 -12.76 10.89 13.64
CA ALA A 20 -13.73 11.76 13.01
C ALA A 20 -13.70 13.20 13.55
N ALA A 21 -13.06 13.44 14.69
CA ALA A 21 -13.00 14.77 15.31
C ALA A 21 -12.20 15.78 14.46
N LEU A 22 -12.73 17.00 14.34
CA LEU A 22 -12.07 18.14 13.68
C LEU A 22 -11.00 18.76 14.59
N ILE A 23 -9.93 18.00 14.85
CA ILE A 23 -8.80 18.39 15.70
C ILE A 23 -7.49 18.29 14.93
N SER A 24 -6.43 18.91 15.47
CA SER A 24 -5.12 18.81 14.85
C SER A 24 -4.61 17.36 14.86
N PRO A 25 -3.78 16.97 13.89
CA PRO A 25 -3.26 15.59 13.83
C PRO A 25 -2.38 15.20 15.01
N GLN A 26 -1.65 16.15 15.60
CA GLN A 26 -0.91 15.92 16.85
C GLN A 26 -1.86 15.67 18.03
N GLU A 27 -2.83 16.55 18.22
CA GLU A 27 -3.81 16.39 19.29
C GLU A 27 -4.58 15.08 19.16
N ARG A 28 -4.82 14.64 17.91
CA ARG A 28 -5.42 13.34 17.63
C ARG A 28 -4.52 12.21 18.12
N LEU A 29 -3.23 12.20 17.77
CA LEU A 29 -2.27 11.20 18.28
C LEU A 29 -2.20 11.19 19.81
N ASP A 30 -2.14 12.36 20.43
CA ASP A 30 -2.09 12.49 21.89
C ASP A 30 -3.33 11.86 22.55
N ARG A 31 -4.52 12.08 21.99
CA ARG A 31 -5.75 11.43 22.47
C ARG A 31 -5.75 9.93 22.24
N LEU A 32 -5.20 9.47 21.11
CA LEU A 32 -5.13 8.04 20.77
C LEU A 32 -4.23 7.29 21.74
N VAL A 33 -3.04 7.78 22.05
CA VAL A 33 -2.12 7.10 22.99
C VAL A 33 -2.73 6.96 24.39
N VAL A 34 -3.43 7.99 24.87
CA VAL A 34 -4.16 7.95 26.16
C VAL A 34 -5.27 6.89 26.13
N LEU A 35 -6.05 6.85 25.04
CA LEU A 35 -7.14 5.90 24.88
C LEU A 35 -6.64 4.44 24.85
N ILE A 36 -5.55 4.20 24.11
CA ILE A 36 -4.92 2.87 23.98
C ILE A 36 -4.36 2.42 25.31
N ALA A 37 -3.60 3.29 26.00
CA ALA A 37 -3.04 3.00 27.32
C ALA A 37 -4.13 2.59 28.31
N GLY A 38 -5.22 3.36 28.38
CA GLY A 38 -6.34 3.08 29.28
C GLY A 38 -7.05 1.75 28.96
N ASN A 39 -7.22 1.39 27.69
CA ASN A 39 -7.94 0.17 27.31
C ASN A 39 -7.12 -1.11 27.45
N LEU A 40 -5.82 -1.05 27.14
CA LEU A 40 -4.91 -2.20 27.27
C LEU A 40 -4.29 -2.32 28.69
N VAL A 41 -4.69 -1.42 29.59
CA VAL A 41 -4.15 -1.32 30.96
C VAL A 41 -2.61 -1.24 30.90
N ALA A 42 -2.13 -0.39 30.01
CA ALA A 42 -0.72 -0.08 29.85
C ALA A 42 -0.38 1.20 30.60
N GLU A 43 0.78 1.23 31.25
CA GLU A 43 1.26 2.46 31.92
C GLU A 43 1.89 3.42 30.90
N VAL A 44 2.36 2.88 29.78
CA VAL A 44 2.88 3.66 28.66
C VAL A 44 2.19 3.26 27.37
N CYS A 45 1.87 4.24 26.54
CA CYS A 45 1.61 4.05 25.12
C CYS A 45 2.35 5.12 24.31
N SER A 46 3.13 4.73 23.31
CA SER A 46 3.95 5.63 22.51
C SER A 46 3.85 5.31 21.02
N VAL A 47 3.84 6.37 20.20
CA VAL A 47 3.81 6.26 18.74
C VAL A 47 5.10 6.85 18.18
N TYR A 48 5.83 6.02 17.46
CA TYR A 48 7.00 6.41 16.68
C TYR A 48 6.62 6.43 15.20
N VAL A 49 6.97 7.49 14.48
CA VAL A 49 6.69 7.63 13.04
C VAL A 49 7.99 7.63 12.26
N LEU A 50 8.00 6.92 11.13
CA LEU A 50 9.15 6.85 10.23
C LEU A 50 9.26 8.15 9.43
N ARG A 51 10.40 8.82 9.53
CA ARG A 51 10.79 10.01 8.78
C ARG A 51 11.37 9.65 7.42
N GLU A 52 11.46 10.65 6.54
CA GLU A 52 12.02 10.49 5.19
C GLU A 52 13.49 10.05 5.17
N ASP A 53 14.27 10.42 6.18
CA ASP A 53 15.67 10.03 6.33
C ASP A 53 15.85 8.59 6.85
N GLY A 54 14.74 7.85 7.02
CA GLY A 54 14.73 6.49 7.52
C GLY A 54 14.86 6.38 9.05
N SER A 55 14.85 7.50 9.77
CA SER A 55 14.82 7.51 11.24
C SER A 55 13.38 7.45 11.78
N LEU A 56 13.20 6.84 12.94
CA LEU A 56 11.96 6.86 13.72
C LEU A 56 12.03 7.98 14.74
N GLU A 57 10.98 8.78 14.80
CA GLU A 57 10.81 9.86 15.77
C GLU A 57 9.63 9.56 16.69
N LEU A 58 9.77 9.87 17.99
CA LEU A 58 8.66 9.84 18.93
C LEU A 58 7.70 11.01 18.68
N TYR A 59 6.48 10.73 18.24
CA TYR A 59 5.47 11.76 17.96
C TYR A 59 4.45 11.95 19.08
N ALA A 60 4.10 10.89 19.80
CA ALA A 60 3.15 11.00 20.90
C ALA A 60 3.45 9.94 21.95
N THR A 61 3.18 10.28 23.21
CA THR A 61 3.32 9.36 24.33
C THR A 61 2.36 9.70 25.46
N GLU A 62 1.84 8.67 26.09
CA GLU A 62 1.30 8.72 27.44
C GLU A 62 2.21 7.86 28.33
N GLY A 63 2.62 8.38 29.49
CA GLY A 63 3.45 7.67 30.47
C GLY A 63 4.98 7.87 30.37
N LEU A 64 5.54 8.14 29.19
CA LEU A 64 6.95 8.59 29.07
C LEU A 64 7.07 10.10 29.31
N ASN A 65 8.31 10.59 29.39
CA ASN A 65 8.57 12.03 29.46
C ASN A 65 8.07 12.74 28.20
N ARG A 66 7.12 13.69 28.37
CA ARG A 66 6.54 14.47 27.26
C ARG A 66 7.56 15.38 26.58
N GLU A 67 8.62 15.81 27.26
CA GLU A 67 9.69 16.61 26.66
C GLU A 67 10.52 15.82 25.63
N ALA A 68 10.41 14.49 25.62
CA ALA A 68 11.09 13.64 24.65
C ALA A 68 10.37 13.60 23.29
N VAL A 69 9.11 14.05 23.22
CA VAL A 69 8.33 14.12 21.98
C VAL A 69 9.02 15.08 20.99
N HIS A 70 9.19 14.65 19.75
CA HIS A 70 9.98 15.30 18.69
C HIS A 70 11.49 15.46 18.93
N LEU A 71 12.01 15.01 20.07
CA LEU A 71 13.43 15.05 20.41
C LEU A 71 14.07 13.66 20.24
N THR A 72 13.40 12.61 20.70
CA THR A 72 13.91 11.24 20.61
C THR A 72 13.80 10.69 19.20
N THR A 73 14.95 10.40 18.59
CA THR A 73 15.04 9.78 17.26
C THR A 73 15.97 8.57 17.26
N MET A 74 15.66 7.54 16.47
CA MET A 74 16.50 6.34 16.31
C MET A 74 16.48 5.83 14.87
N ARG A 75 17.51 5.10 14.44
CA ARG A 75 17.53 4.51 13.09
C ARG A 75 16.65 3.26 13.02
N ALA A 76 16.18 2.92 11.81
CA ALA A 76 15.64 1.59 11.57
C ALA A 76 16.68 0.51 11.95
N GLY A 77 16.25 -0.49 12.73
CA GLY A 77 17.11 -1.54 13.31
C GLY A 77 17.80 -1.18 14.64
N GLU A 78 17.67 0.05 15.14
CA GLU A 78 18.21 0.48 16.44
C GLU A 78 17.16 0.35 17.55
N GLY A 79 17.49 -0.33 18.64
CA GLY A 79 16.53 -0.55 19.73
C GLY A 79 15.43 -1.57 19.36
N LEU A 80 14.54 -1.84 20.32
CA LEU A 80 13.37 -2.72 20.08
C LEU A 80 12.40 -2.10 19.06
N VAL A 81 12.24 -0.78 19.11
CA VAL A 81 11.39 -0.03 18.19
C VAL A 81 11.96 -0.06 16.77
N GLY A 82 13.25 0.22 16.60
CA GLY A 82 13.90 0.10 15.29
C GLY A 82 13.92 -1.35 14.79
N LEU A 83 14.05 -2.34 15.67
CA LEU A 83 13.92 -3.75 15.33
C LEU A 83 12.53 -4.04 14.76
N ILE A 84 11.45 -3.63 15.40
CA ILE A 84 10.09 -3.79 14.87
C ILE A 84 9.92 -3.06 13.53
N ALA A 85 10.46 -1.85 13.39
CA ALA A 85 10.35 -1.13 12.13
C ALA A 85 11.09 -1.83 10.97
N ARG A 86 12.26 -2.41 11.27
CA ARG A 86 13.02 -3.21 10.30
C ARG A 86 12.32 -4.53 10.01
N GLU A 87 11.85 -5.20 11.06
CA GLU A 87 11.28 -6.53 11.03
C GLU A 87 9.77 -6.56 10.77
N ALA A 88 9.09 -5.41 10.66
CA ALA A 88 7.64 -5.30 10.36
C ALA A 88 6.79 -6.40 11.03
N GLU A 89 7.18 -6.79 12.24
CA GLU A 89 6.62 -7.89 12.99
C GLU A 89 6.42 -7.44 14.44
N PRO A 90 5.32 -7.88 15.08
CA PRO A 90 5.09 -7.56 16.47
C PRO A 90 6.16 -8.18 17.36
N LEU A 91 6.53 -7.47 18.43
CA LEU A 91 7.48 -7.96 19.43
C LEU A 91 6.86 -7.80 20.81
N ALA A 92 6.62 -8.93 21.48
CA ALA A 92 6.08 -9.02 22.83
C ALA A 92 7.13 -9.61 23.77
N LEU A 93 7.54 -8.86 24.78
CA LEU A 93 8.57 -9.23 25.74
C LEU A 93 8.07 -9.00 27.17
N SER A 94 8.22 -10.01 28.03
CA SER A 94 7.97 -9.86 29.47
C SER A 94 9.09 -9.14 30.20
N ASP A 95 10.27 -9.07 29.57
CA ASP A 95 11.44 -8.35 30.03
C ASP A 95 12.23 -7.79 28.82
N ALA A 96 12.03 -6.51 28.56
CA ALA A 96 12.61 -5.78 27.45
C ALA A 96 14.11 -5.51 27.66
N GLN A 97 14.54 -5.25 28.89
CA GLN A 97 15.89 -4.78 29.20
C GLN A 97 16.94 -5.86 28.97
N ASN A 98 16.53 -7.13 29.08
CA ASN A 98 17.38 -8.29 28.81
C ASN A 98 17.46 -8.68 27.33
N HIS A 99 16.74 -7.99 26.44
CA HIS A 99 16.76 -8.32 25.01
C HIS A 99 18.02 -7.76 24.34
N PRO A 100 18.73 -8.52 23.47
CA PRO A 100 20.00 -8.07 22.85
C PRO A 100 19.89 -6.79 22.01
N ALA A 101 18.71 -6.55 21.44
CA ALA A 101 18.44 -5.35 20.66
C ALA A 101 17.92 -4.17 21.50
N PHE A 102 17.86 -4.28 22.84
CA PHE A 102 17.44 -3.17 23.70
C PHE A 102 18.46 -2.03 23.60
N SER A 103 17.96 -0.82 23.36
CA SER A 103 18.78 0.39 23.28
C SER A 103 18.20 1.42 24.24
N TYR A 104 18.92 1.68 25.32
CA TYR A 104 18.47 2.60 26.37
C TYR A 104 18.49 4.06 25.90
N ARG A 105 17.38 4.79 26.11
CA ARG A 105 17.28 6.24 25.87
C ARG A 105 16.94 6.99 27.17
N PRO A 106 17.92 7.61 27.85
CA PRO A 106 17.69 8.26 29.15
C PRO A 106 16.67 9.41 29.08
N GLU A 107 16.55 10.08 27.94
CA GLU A 107 15.60 11.18 27.74
C GLU A 107 14.12 10.78 27.85
N THR A 108 13.80 9.49 27.68
CA THR A 108 12.40 8.99 27.71
C THR A 108 11.94 8.60 29.12
N GLY A 109 12.87 8.35 30.05
CA GLY A 109 12.57 7.82 31.39
C GLY A 109 12.06 6.37 31.39
N GLU A 110 12.42 5.58 30.37
CA GLU A 110 11.85 4.24 30.16
C GLU A 110 12.44 3.15 31.09
N GLU A 111 13.47 3.45 31.90
CA GLU A 111 14.21 2.47 32.71
C GLU A 111 13.35 1.71 33.74
N VAL A 112 12.23 2.29 34.16
CA VAL A 112 11.32 1.69 35.14
C VAL A 112 10.40 0.63 34.53
N TYR A 113 10.28 0.60 33.20
CA TYR A 113 9.39 -0.33 32.51
C TYR A 113 10.13 -1.62 32.14
N ARG A 114 9.46 -2.76 32.37
CA ARG A 114 10.02 -4.10 32.15
C ARG A 114 9.39 -4.79 30.97
N SER A 115 8.05 -4.88 30.91
CA SER A 115 7.40 -5.51 29.77
C SER A 115 7.22 -4.52 28.62
N PHE A 116 7.27 -5.06 27.40
CA PHE A 116 7.20 -4.30 26.16
C PHE A 116 6.34 -5.08 25.16
N LEU A 117 5.36 -4.40 24.55
CA LEU A 117 4.69 -4.88 23.36
C LEU A 117 4.73 -3.76 22.33
N GLY A 118 5.36 -4.03 21.19
CA GLY A 118 5.37 -3.12 20.06
C GLY A 118 4.86 -3.81 18.80
N VAL A 119 4.14 -3.05 17.97
CA VAL A 119 3.59 -3.51 16.69
C VAL A 119 3.92 -2.49 15.60
N PRO A 120 4.18 -2.93 14.36
CA PRO A 120 4.41 -2.03 13.25
C PRO A 120 3.10 -1.33 12.85
N ILE A 121 3.21 -0.07 12.45
CA ILE A 121 2.13 0.67 11.81
C ILE A 121 2.31 0.48 10.30
N LEU A 122 1.47 -0.33 9.67
CA LEU A 122 1.61 -0.75 8.27
C LEU A 122 0.57 -0.11 7.38
N ARG A 123 0.97 0.32 6.18
CA ARG A 123 0.07 0.73 5.10
C ARG A 123 0.55 0.15 3.77
N GLY A 124 -0.27 -0.67 3.13
CA GLY A 124 0.09 -1.30 1.86
C GLY A 124 1.42 -2.08 1.92
N GLY A 125 1.72 -2.70 3.05
CA GLY A 125 2.97 -3.42 3.35
C GLY A 125 4.19 -2.55 3.66
N ALA A 126 4.11 -1.22 3.54
CA ALA A 126 5.17 -0.32 3.98
C ALA A 126 5.03 0.01 5.47
N VAL A 127 6.16 0.09 6.18
CA VAL A 127 6.20 0.50 7.59
C VAL A 127 6.16 2.02 7.68
N MET A 128 5.11 2.55 8.30
CA MET A 128 4.93 3.99 8.54
C MET A 128 5.42 4.42 9.93
N GLY A 129 5.59 3.46 10.84
CA GLY A 129 5.95 3.73 12.23
C GLY A 129 5.82 2.49 13.11
N VAL A 130 5.88 2.70 14.42
CA VAL A 130 5.75 1.65 15.44
C VAL A 130 4.90 2.18 16.59
N LEU A 131 3.90 1.40 16.98
CA LEU A 131 3.08 1.63 18.16
C LEU A 131 3.57 0.74 19.29
N VAL A 132 3.79 1.31 20.46
CA VAL A 132 4.41 0.62 21.61
C VAL A 132 3.55 0.81 22.85
N ILE A 133 3.43 -0.24 23.67
CA ILE A 133 2.96 -0.18 25.04
C ILE A 133 3.96 -0.82 26.00
N GLN A 134 4.04 -0.32 27.23
CA GLN A 134 4.94 -0.84 28.26
C GLN A 134 4.28 -0.86 29.65
N ASN A 135 4.79 -1.72 30.53
CA ASN A 135 4.42 -1.77 31.94
C ASN A 135 5.66 -1.99 32.83
N ARG A 136 5.61 -1.49 34.06
CA ARG A 136 6.62 -1.71 35.11
C ARG A 136 6.64 -3.17 35.58
N ALA A 137 5.46 -3.77 35.66
CA ALA A 137 5.33 -5.19 35.97
C ALA A 137 5.83 -6.04 34.79
N SER A 138 6.49 -7.16 35.09
CA SER A 138 6.74 -8.18 34.08
C SER A 138 5.41 -8.83 33.72
N ARG A 139 5.05 -8.80 32.43
CA ARG A 139 3.75 -9.24 31.92
C ARG A 139 3.96 -10.01 30.62
N LEU A 140 3.23 -11.13 30.48
CA LEU A 140 3.08 -11.80 29.19
C LEU A 140 1.84 -11.23 28.51
N TYR A 141 2.00 -10.77 27.26
CA TYR A 141 0.89 -10.31 26.45
C TYR A 141 0.26 -11.50 25.73
N SER A 142 -1.07 -11.58 25.77
CA SER A 142 -1.84 -12.59 25.05
C SER A 142 -1.96 -12.24 23.56
N ASP A 143 -2.22 -13.25 22.73
CA ASP A 143 -2.44 -13.05 21.29
C ASP A 143 -3.58 -12.06 21.02
N GLU A 144 -4.62 -12.05 21.86
CA GLU A 144 -5.75 -11.10 21.78
C GLU A 144 -5.29 -9.64 21.97
N GLU A 145 -4.33 -9.39 22.87
CA GLU A 145 -3.79 -8.05 23.11
C GLU A 145 -2.88 -7.59 21.96
N ILE A 146 -2.08 -8.50 21.42
CA ILE A 146 -1.23 -8.25 20.24
C ILE A 146 -2.12 -7.86 19.06
N GLU A 147 -3.15 -8.66 18.79
CA GLU A 147 -4.14 -8.41 17.74
C GLU A 147 -4.88 -7.08 17.93
N SER A 148 -5.30 -6.77 19.16
CA SER A 148 -5.97 -5.50 19.46
C SER A 148 -5.06 -4.29 19.19
N LEU A 149 -3.79 -4.38 19.56
CA LEU A 149 -2.82 -3.32 19.31
C LEU A 149 -2.51 -3.18 17.80
N GLN A 150 -2.39 -4.29 17.08
CA GLN A 150 -2.20 -4.28 15.61
C GLN A 150 -3.40 -3.67 14.88
N THR A 151 -4.63 -4.03 15.25
CA THR A 151 -5.84 -3.39 14.68
C THR A 151 -5.82 -1.88 14.92
N THR A 152 -5.39 -1.46 16.10
CA THR A 152 -5.29 -0.03 16.42
C THR A 152 -4.19 0.67 15.62
N ALA A 153 -3.05 0.01 15.42
CA ALA A 153 -1.97 0.50 14.57
C ALA A 153 -2.42 0.68 13.11
N MET A 154 -3.19 -0.26 12.56
CA MET A 154 -3.75 -0.14 11.21
C MET A 154 -4.64 1.11 11.05
N ILE A 155 -5.51 1.39 12.02
CA ILE A 155 -6.36 2.61 11.98
C ILE A 155 -5.50 3.88 12.03
N MET A 156 -4.42 3.86 12.82
CA MET A 156 -3.45 4.97 12.85
C MET A 156 -2.69 5.12 11.53
N ALA A 157 -2.42 4.05 10.79
CA ALA A 157 -1.73 4.12 9.51
C ALA A 157 -2.47 5.02 8.50
N GLU A 158 -3.80 4.92 8.46
CA GLU A 158 -4.64 5.77 7.60
C GLU A 158 -4.57 7.25 8.01
N MET A 159 -4.52 7.53 9.31
CA MET A 159 -4.34 8.90 9.80
C MET A 159 -3.00 9.50 9.38
N ILE A 160 -1.92 8.74 9.53
CA ILE A 160 -0.56 9.17 9.21
C ILE A 160 -0.48 9.50 7.72
N ALA A 161 -1.03 8.64 6.87
CA ALA A 161 -0.95 8.78 5.43
C ALA A 161 -1.96 9.74 4.80
N ALA A 162 -3.11 10.03 5.45
CA ALA A 162 -4.03 11.11 5.04
C ALA A 162 -3.44 12.53 5.18
N GLY A 163 -2.15 12.65 5.47
CA GLY A 163 -1.43 13.91 5.50
C GLY A 163 -1.59 14.70 6.79
N GLY A 164 -2.18 14.12 7.84
CA GLY A 164 -2.38 14.83 9.10
C GLY A 164 -1.06 15.28 9.73
N LEU A 165 -0.05 14.41 9.76
CA LEU A 165 1.24 14.74 10.36
C LEU A 165 2.12 15.67 9.52
N LYS A 166 1.72 16.01 8.28
CA LYS A 166 2.43 16.97 7.43
C LYS A 166 2.60 18.36 8.08
N SER A 167 1.76 18.71 9.06
CA SER A 167 1.75 20.02 9.72
C SER A 167 2.73 20.19 10.91
N LEU A 168 3.39 19.12 11.35
CA LEU A 168 4.21 19.11 12.59
C LEU A 168 5.70 19.05 12.31
N ALA A 169 6.06 18.75 11.08
CA ALA A 169 7.44 18.78 10.64
C ALA A 169 7.90 20.25 10.54
N ARG A 170 9.07 20.56 11.14
CA ARG A 170 9.70 21.88 11.01
C ARG A 170 9.71 22.33 9.54
N PRO A 171 9.64 23.64 9.25
CA PRO A 171 9.68 24.16 7.87
C PRO A 171 10.86 23.54 7.11
N GLY A 172 10.57 22.68 6.12
CA GLY A 172 11.57 21.94 5.33
C GLY A 172 11.41 20.41 5.29
N ALA A 173 10.63 19.81 6.18
CA ALA A 173 10.43 18.35 6.23
C ALA A 173 9.02 17.94 5.75
N SER A 174 8.71 18.18 4.48
CA SER A 174 7.48 17.69 3.86
C SER A 174 7.62 16.21 3.50
N ILE A 175 6.76 15.31 4.01
CA ILE A 175 6.66 13.92 3.53
C ILE A 175 6.30 13.94 2.03
N GLY A 176 7.20 13.39 1.21
CA GLY A 176 7.35 13.57 -0.23
C GLY A 176 6.28 12.99 -1.16
N LEU A 177 4.99 13.11 -0.83
CA LEU A 177 3.89 12.76 -1.74
C LEU A 177 3.51 13.90 -2.70
N ASP A 178 3.91 15.14 -2.45
CA ASP A 178 3.67 16.29 -3.34
C ASP A 178 4.96 16.78 -4.03
N ARG A 179 6.07 16.05 -3.84
CA ARG A 179 7.36 16.37 -4.44
C ARG A 179 7.47 15.81 -5.86
N PRO A 180 8.26 16.44 -6.74
CA PRO A 180 8.67 15.83 -8.00
C PRO A 180 9.40 14.51 -7.72
N ILE A 181 8.95 13.43 -8.35
CA ILE A 181 9.59 12.11 -8.27
C ILE A 181 10.07 11.73 -9.67
N HIS A 182 11.30 11.20 -9.73
CA HIS A 182 11.85 10.60 -10.93
C HIS A 182 11.93 9.08 -10.73
N GLY A 183 11.22 8.33 -11.57
CA GLY A 183 11.27 6.87 -11.63
C GLY A 183 12.07 6.41 -12.85
N VAL A 184 12.96 5.45 -12.65
CA VAL A 184 13.70 4.77 -13.72
C VAL A 184 13.24 3.33 -13.76
N GLY A 185 12.86 2.87 -14.95
CA GLY A 185 12.39 1.51 -15.20
C GLY A 185 12.89 1.01 -16.54
N VAL A 186 12.06 0.22 -17.22
CA VAL A 186 12.39 -0.41 -18.49
C VAL A 186 11.49 0.10 -19.61
N SER A 187 12.08 0.39 -20.77
CA SER A 187 11.36 0.76 -21.98
C SER A 187 10.49 -0.40 -22.49
N LEU A 188 9.18 -0.16 -22.62
CA LEU A 188 8.23 -1.11 -23.22
C LEU A 188 7.82 -0.69 -24.63
N ALA A 189 7.57 0.61 -24.81
CA ALA A 189 7.21 1.19 -26.09
C ALA A 189 7.76 2.62 -26.20
N ASP A 190 8.43 2.91 -27.32
CA ASP A 190 9.05 4.22 -27.53
C ASP A 190 8.02 5.35 -27.64
N GLY A 191 8.39 6.52 -27.15
CA GLY A 191 7.60 7.73 -27.31
C GLY A 191 7.79 8.68 -26.13
N VAL A 192 7.17 9.85 -26.21
CA VAL A 192 7.08 10.79 -25.08
C VAL A 192 5.63 11.15 -24.88
N GLY A 193 5.11 10.88 -23.69
CA GLY A 193 3.75 11.17 -23.27
C GLY A 193 3.75 12.22 -22.17
N LEU A 194 2.89 13.23 -22.27
CA LEU A 194 2.64 14.20 -21.20
C LEU A 194 1.15 14.22 -20.90
N GLY A 195 0.78 14.18 -19.64
CA GLY A 195 -0.61 13.98 -19.26
C GLY A 195 -0.84 13.95 -17.75
N HIS A 196 -2.04 13.51 -17.38
CA HIS A 196 -2.44 13.33 -16.00
C HIS A 196 -2.64 11.85 -15.69
N ALA A 197 -2.20 11.43 -14.51
CA ALA A 197 -2.30 10.06 -14.06
C ALA A 197 -3.76 9.61 -13.94
N VAL A 198 -4.07 8.45 -14.53
CA VAL A 198 -5.32 7.73 -14.34
C VAL A 198 -4.94 6.35 -13.83
N LEU A 199 -5.31 6.04 -12.58
CA LEU A 199 -5.05 4.73 -12.01
C LEU A 199 -5.95 3.71 -12.71
N HIS A 200 -5.34 2.79 -13.46
CA HIS A 200 -5.99 1.57 -13.86
C HIS A 200 -6.32 0.80 -12.60
N GLU A 201 -7.59 0.44 -12.44
CA GLU A 201 -8.02 -0.34 -11.27
C GLU A 201 -7.69 0.36 -9.94
N PRO A 202 -8.29 1.55 -9.67
CA PRO A 202 -7.98 2.32 -8.48
C PRO A 202 -8.18 1.46 -7.23
N ARG A 203 -7.25 1.56 -6.27
CA ARG A 203 -7.36 0.89 -4.98
C ARG A 203 -8.77 1.09 -4.43
N VAL A 204 -9.38 0.01 -3.97
CA VAL A 204 -10.68 0.07 -3.33
C VAL A 204 -10.50 0.87 -2.03
N ALA A 205 -10.92 2.14 -2.04
CA ALA A 205 -10.82 2.99 -0.87
C ALA A 205 -11.82 2.50 0.18
N ILE A 206 -11.29 1.96 1.29
CA ILE A 206 -12.10 1.48 2.39
C ILE A 206 -12.49 2.69 3.24
N THR A 207 -13.73 3.15 3.06
CA THR A 207 -14.24 4.36 3.73
C THR A 207 -14.67 4.10 5.17
N ASN A 208 -14.94 2.85 5.53
CA ASN A 208 -15.31 2.46 6.88
C ASN A 208 -14.50 1.24 7.34
N LEU A 209 -13.65 1.46 8.35
CA LEU A 209 -12.79 0.41 8.90
C LEU A 209 -13.48 -0.41 10.00
N ILE A 210 -14.46 0.19 10.71
CA ILE A 210 -14.99 -0.36 11.95
C ILE A 210 -16.39 -0.93 11.72
N ALA A 211 -16.57 -2.20 12.09
CA ALA A 211 -17.82 -2.90 11.97
C ALA A 211 -18.81 -2.49 13.06
N GLU A 212 -20.07 -2.28 12.67
CA GLU A 212 -21.17 -2.14 13.63
C GLU A 212 -21.61 -3.50 14.19
N ASN A 213 -21.61 -4.52 13.33
CA ASN A 213 -21.94 -5.90 13.66
C ASN A 213 -20.91 -6.88 13.05
N PRO A 214 -19.89 -7.30 13.83
CA PRO A 214 -18.87 -8.22 13.35
C PRO A 214 -19.43 -9.55 12.80
N ALA A 215 -20.52 -10.06 13.37
CA ALA A 215 -21.12 -11.31 12.89
C ALA A 215 -21.75 -11.16 11.50
N ALA A 216 -22.33 -9.99 11.18
CA ALA A 216 -22.81 -9.69 9.85
C ALA A 216 -21.66 -9.53 8.85
N GLU A 217 -20.56 -8.90 9.26
CA GLU A 217 -19.35 -8.76 8.45
C GLU A 217 -18.68 -10.10 8.14
N VAL A 218 -18.64 -11.04 9.11
CA VAL A 218 -18.14 -12.40 8.86
C VAL A 218 -18.96 -13.08 7.77
N LYS A 219 -20.30 -12.98 7.84
CA LYS A 219 -21.17 -13.57 6.81
C LYS A 219 -20.91 -12.92 5.44
N ARG A 220 -20.80 -11.59 5.39
CA ARG A 220 -20.52 -10.86 4.15
C ARG A 220 -19.18 -11.25 3.52
N LEU A 221 -18.16 -11.46 4.34
CA LEU A 221 -16.86 -11.98 3.91
C LEU A 221 -16.98 -13.39 3.32
N GLU A 222 -17.67 -14.30 4.02
CA GLU A 222 -17.87 -15.68 3.58
C GLU A 222 -18.65 -15.74 2.26
N ASP A 223 -19.72 -14.93 2.12
CA ASP A 223 -20.52 -14.82 0.89
C ASP A 223 -19.67 -14.29 -0.29
N ALA A 224 -18.84 -13.26 -0.07
CA ALA A 224 -17.97 -12.70 -1.11
C ALA A 224 -16.87 -13.68 -1.55
N ILE A 225 -16.30 -14.45 -0.62
CA ILE A 225 -15.32 -15.49 -0.94
C ILE A 225 -15.98 -16.62 -1.74
N ALA A 226 -17.20 -17.02 -1.39
CA ALA A 226 -17.95 -18.02 -2.15
C ALA A 226 -18.23 -17.54 -3.59
N GLN A 227 -18.64 -16.28 -3.76
CA GLN A 227 -18.85 -15.67 -5.08
C GLN A 227 -17.55 -15.61 -5.89
N MET A 228 -16.44 -15.22 -5.27
CA MET A 228 -15.12 -15.20 -5.91
C MET A 228 -14.70 -16.60 -6.37
N ARG A 229 -14.83 -17.63 -5.50
CA ARG A 229 -14.51 -19.02 -5.84
C ARG A 229 -15.33 -19.52 -7.04
N ALA A 230 -16.65 -19.34 -7.01
CA ALA A 230 -17.52 -19.71 -8.12
C ALA A 230 -17.11 -19.03 -9.43
N SER A 231 -16.75 -17.75 -9.38
CA SER A 231 -16.30 -17.01 -10.56
C SER A 231 -14.93 -17.45 -11.10
N ILE A 232 -14.07 -18.06 -10.27
CA ILE A 232 -12.79 -18.64 -10.69
C ILE A 232 -13.03 -20.04 -11.29
N ASP A 233 -13.84 -20.86 -10.63
CA ASP A 233 -14.20 -22.20 -11.11
C ASP A 233 -14.87 -22.12 -12.50
N GLU A 234 -15.85 -21.21 -12.68
CA GLU A 234 -16.48 -20.99 -13.99
C GLU A 234 -15.48 -20.59 -15.08
N LEU A 235 -14.46 -19.78 -14.75
CA LEU A 235 -13.47 -19.31 -15.71
C LEU A 235 -12.52 -20.45 -16.14
N ILE A 236 -12.23 -21.38 -15.23
CA ILE A 236 -11.44 -22.59 -15.52
C ILE A 236 -12.27 -23.58 -16.36
N GLU A 237 -13.54 -23.77 -16.03
CA GLU A 237 -14.43 -24.75 -16.69
C GLU A 237 -14.85 -24.33 -18.11
N ARG A 238 -15.02 -23.02 -18.38
CA ARG A 238 -15.46 -22.52 -19.69
C ARG A 238 -14.44 -22.72 -20.82
N GLY A 239 -13.20 -23.12 -20.54
CA GLY A 239 -12.26 -23.60 -21.56
C GLY A 239 -11.79 -22.59 -22.62
N ASP A 240 -12.24 -21.32 -22.60
CA ASP A 240 -11.80 -20.28 -23.55
C ASP A 240 -10.31 -19.88 -23.40
N VAL A 241 -9.60 -20.46 -22.42
CA VAL A 241 -8.15 -20.33 -22.20
C VAL A 241 -7.37 -21.44 -22.94
N ALA A 242 -8.02 -22.24 -23.79
CA ALA A 242 -7.47 -23.44 -24.45
C ALA A 242 -6.27 -23.25 -25.40
N HIS A 243 -5.64 -22.07 -25.47
CA HIS A 243 -4.52 -21.84 -26.41
C HIS A 243 -3.16 -21.47 -25.81
N ILE A 244 -2.97 -21.34 -24.50
CA ILE A 244 -1.63 -21.15 -23.92
C ILE A 244 -1.57 -21.81 -22.53
N GLY A 245 -0.80 -22.91 -22.39
CA GLY A 245 -0.70 -23.69 -21.15
C GLY A 245 -0.32 -22.88 -19.90
N GLU A 246 0.45 -21.81 -20.07
CA GLU A 246 0.88 -20.92 -18.98
C GLU A 246 -0.29 -20.22 -18.27
N HIS A 247 -1.38 -19.90 -18.96
CA HIS A 247 -2.54 -19.24 -18.35
C HIS A 247 -3.38 -20.18 -17.47
N ARG A 248 -3.32 -21.50 -17.73
CA ARG A 248 -4.03 -22.48 -16.91
C ARG A 248 -3.35 -22.70 -15.56
N ASP A 249 -2.02 -22.77 -15.54
CA ASP A 249 -1.23 -22.96 -14.31
C ASP A 249 -1.42 -21.80 -13.31
N VAL A 250 -1.55 -20.56 -13.83
CA VAL A 250 -1.87 -19.38 -13.02
C VAL A 250 -3.28 -19.49 -12.43
N LEU A 251 -4.27 -19.89 -13.23
CA LEU A 251 -5.66 -20.04 -12.74
C LEU A 251 -5.79 -21.18 -11.72
N GLU A 252 -5.07 -22.29 -11.90
CA GLU A 252 -5.02 -23.38 -10.92
C GLU A 252 -4.36 -22.92 -9.61
N THR A 253 -3.33 -22.06 -9.70
CA THR A 253 -2.76 -21.40 -8.52
C THR A 253 -3.77 -20.50 -7.83
N PHE A 254 -4.49 -19.64 -8.57
CA PHE A 254 -5.51 -18.77 -8.00
C PHE A 254 -6.60 -19.55 -7.29
N ARG A 255 -7.02 -20.69 -7.86
CA ARG A 255 -7.97 -21.60 -7.24
C ARG A 255 -7.41 -22.18 -5.94
N MET A 256 -6.17 -22.65 -5.92
CA MET A 256 -5.52 -23.17 -4.72
C MET A 256 -5.54 -22.13 -3.58
N PHE A 257 -5.13 -20.88 -3.85
CA PHE A 257 -5.16 -19.81 -2.84
C PHE A 257 -6.57 -19.41 -2.42
N ALA A 258 -7.51 -19.30 -3.37
CA ALA A 258 -8.91 -18.99 -3.05
C ALA A 258 -9.52 -20.05 -2.11
N HIS A 259 -9.10 -21.31 -2.21
CA HIS A 259 -9.55 -22.41 -1.35
C HIS A 259 -8.72 -22.60 -0.06
N ASP A 260 -7.68 -21.80 0.17
CA ASP A 260 -6.85 -21.83 1.38
C ASP A 260 -7.70 -21.50 2.63
N GLN A 261 -7.80 -22.47 3.53
CA GLN A 261 -8.57 -22.34 4.77
C GLN A 261 -7.87 -21.46 5.82
N GLY A 262 -6.55 -21.38 5.80
CA GLY A 262 -5.76 -20.50 6.66
C GLY A 262 -5.91 -19.04 6.27
N TRP A 263 -5.96 -18.73 4.97
CA TRP A 263 -6.22 -17.37 4.49
C TRP A 263 -7.61 -16.87 4.90
N LEU A 264 -8.65 -17.70 4.69
CA LEU A 264 -10.01 -17.40 5.16
C LEU A 264 -10.08 -17.24 6.68
N ARG A 265 -9.45 -18.15 7.43
CA ARG A 265 -9.46 -18.11 8.90
C ARG A 265 -8.86 -16.82 9.44
N ARG A 266 -7.71 -16.40 8.90
CA ARG A 266 -7.04 -15.14 9.31
C ARG A 266 -7.94 -13.93 9.10
N MET A 267 -8.58 -13.80 7.93
CA MET A 267 -9.51 -12.68 7.70
C MET A 267 -10.70 -12.73 8.66
N ARG A 268 -11.26 -13.92 8.90
CA ARG A 268 -12.37 -14.09 9.84
C ARG A 268 -11.98 -13.68 11.26
N GLU A 269 -10.80 -14.08 11.72
CA GLU A 269 -10.25 -13.66 13.02
C GLU A 269 -10.12 -12.14 13.10
N VAL A 270 -9.62 -11.49 12.04
CA VAL A 270 -9.50 -10.03 11.97
C VAL A 270 -10.87 -9.34 12.00
N VAL A 271 -11.87 -9.83 11.27
CA VAL A 271 -13.25 -9.29 11.34
C VAL A 271 -13.81 -9.39 12.77
N LEU A 272 -13.56 -10.51 13.45
CA LEU A 272 -14.02 -10.71 14.83
C LEU A 272 -13.39 -9.73 15.84
N THR A 273 -12.26 -9.09 15.51
CA THR A 273 -11.69 -8.01 16.33
C THR A 273 -12.54 -6.73 16.32
N GLY A 274 -13.45 -6.59 15.36
CA GLY A 274 -14.35 -5.44 15.20
C GLY A 274 -14.15 -4.64 13.90
N LEU A 275 -13.40 -5.18 12.94
CA LEU A 275 -13.17 -4.57 11.63
C LEU A 275 -14.23 -4.98 10.60
N THR A 276 -14.47 -4.13 9.60
CA THR A 276 -15.28 -4.48 8.43
C THR A 276 -14.61 -5.56 7.58
N ALA A 277 -15.39 -6.26 6.75
CA ALA A 277 -14.85 -7.29 5.87
C ALA A 277 -13.75 -6.75 4.93
N GLU A 278 -13.90 -5.55 4.37
CA GLU A 278 -12.86 -4.96 3.51
C GLU A 278 -11.59 -4.62 4.29
N ALA A 279 -11.74 -3.99 5.46
CA ALA A 279 -10.61 -3.65 6.31
C ALA A 279 -9.85 -4.91 6.75
N ALA A 280 -10.54 -6.02 6.99
CA ALA A 280 -9.91 -7.29 7.30
C ALA A 280 -9.10 -7.85 6.12
N VAL A 281 -9.61 -7.76 4.90
CA VAL A 281 -8.88 -8.18 3.69
C VAL A 281 -7.63 -7.31 3.50
N GLU A 282 -7.75 -5.99 3.62
CA GLU A 282 -6.63 -5.06 3.50
C GLU A 282 -5.56 -5.31 4.57
N ARG A 283 -5.97 -5.55 5.82
CA ARG A 283 -5.05 -5.86 6.93
C ARG A 283 -4.23 -7.12 6.62
N VAL A 284 -4.91 -8.22 6.29
CA VAL A 284 -4.27 -9.51 6.01
C VAL A 284 -3.34 -9.40 4.80
N GLN A 285 -3.74 -8.65 3.77
CA GLN A 285 -2.91 -8.37 2.60
C GLN A 285 -1.64 -7.58 2.99
N SER A 286 -1.80 -6.49 3.76
CA SER A 286 -0.69 -5.64 4.20
C SER A 286 0.30 -6.41 5.07
N ASP A 287 -0.19 -7.21 6.02
CA ASP A 287 0.63 -8.06 6.90
C ASP A 287 1.40 -9.12 6.09
N THR A 288 0.72 -9.75 5.11
CA THR A 288 1.37 -10.76 4.26
C THR A 288 2.45 -10.13 3.38
N ARG A 289 2.18 -8.97 2.80
CA ARG A 289 3.15 -8.22 1.99
C ARG A 289 4.37 -7.81 2.81
N ALA A 290 4.17 -7.30 4.03
CA ALA A 290 5.27 -6.90 4.91
C ALA A 290 6.23 -8.06 5.20
N LYS A 291 5.71 -9.27 5.41
CA LYS A 291 6.51 -10.50 5.60
C LYS A 291 7.23 -10.93 4.32
N MET A 292 6.56 -10.84 3.17
CA MET A 292 7.08 -11.32 1.89
C MET A 292 8.09 -10.39 1.24
N LEU A 293 8.03 -9.07 1.47
CA LEU A 293 9.02 -8.10 0.98
C LEU A 293 10.45 -8.36 1.48
N ARG A 294 10.61 -9.20 2.52
CA ARG A 294 11.92 -9.65 3.02
C ARG A 294 12.42 -10.94 2.41
N GLN A 295 11.56 -11.66 1.69
CA GLN A 295 11.95 -12.90 1.03
C GLN A 295 12.69 -12.56 -0.26
N THR A 296 13.91 -13.06 -0.41
CA THR A 296 14.73 -12.83 -1.61
C THR A 296 14.33 -13.71 -2.79
N ASP A 297 13.62 -14.81 -2.51
CA ASP A 297 13.24 -15.82 -3.50
C ASP A 297 12.29 -15.23 -4.58
N PRO A 298 12.70 -15.22 -5.87
CA PRO A 298 11.84 -14.79 -6.96
C PRO A 298 10.50 -15.54 -7.06
N TYR A 299 10.48 -16.84 -6.76
CA TYR A 299 9.25 -17.65 -6.82
C TYR A 299 8.24 -17.19 -5.76
N LEU A 300 8.69 -16.90 -4.54
CA LEU A 300 7.82 -16.40 -3.47
C LEU A 300 7.28 -14.99 -3.78
N ARG A 301 8.05 -14.17 -4.49
CA ARG A 301 7.57 -12.87 -4.97
C ARG A 301 6.44 -13.03 -5.97
N GLU A 302 6.60 -13.87 -6.99
CA GLU A 302 5.55 -14.18 -7.97
C GLU A 302 4.24 -14.64 -7.28
N ARG A 303 4.34 -15.52 -6.27
CA ARG A 303 3.20 -15.94 -5.45
C ARG A 303 2.54 -14.83 -4.62
N LEU A 304 3.30 -13.81 -4.19
CA LEU A 304 2.73 -12.65 -3.51
C LEU A 304 1.85 -11.83 -4.47
N HIS A 305 2.27 -11.67 -5.72
CA HIS A 305 1.48 -10.99 -6.74
C HIS A 305 0.14 -11.71 -6.95
N ASP A 306 0.17 -13.04 -7.06
CA ASP A 306 -1.05 -13.85 -7.17
C ASP A 306 -2.03 -13.63 -6.01
N LEU A 307 -1.51 -13.58 -4.78
CA LEU A 307 -2.31 -13.35 -3.57
C LEU A 307 -2.90 -11.94 -3.53
N ASP A 308 -2.13 -10.94 -3.96
CA ASP A 308 -2.60 -9.56 -4.01
C ASP A 308 -3.74 -9.38 -5.00
N ASP A 309 -3.66 -10.02 -6.16
CA ASP A 309 -4.71 -9.95 -7.19
C ASP A 309 -6.01 -10.59 -6.69
N LEU A 310 -5.92 -11.72 -5.98
CA LEU A 310 -7.06 -12.32 -5.29
C LEU A 310 -7.65 -11.43 -4.20
N ALA A 311 -6.81 -10.79 -3.38
CA ALA A 311 -7.26 -9.86 -2.35
C ALA A 311 -7.99 -8.65 -2.97
N ASN A 312 -7.45 -8.08 -4.05
CA ASN A 312 -8.06 -6.97 -4.78
C ASN A 312 -9.41 -7.37 -5.40
N ARG A 313 -9.50 -8.58 -5.98
CA ARG A 313 -10.77 -9.11 -6.51
C ARG A 313 -11.82 -9.32 -5.42
N LEU A 314 -11.41 -9.83 -4.26
CA LEU A 314 -12.27 -9.99 -3.10
C LEU A 314 -12.77 -8.63 -2.59
N LEU A 315 -11.90 -7.63 -2.48
CA LEU A 315 -12.28 -6.26 -2.10
C LEU A 315 -13.33 -5.66 -3.04
N ARG A 316 -13.23 -5.89 -4.35
CA ARG A 316 -14.23 -5.41 -5.31
C ARG A 316 -15.58 -6.09 -5.15
N THR A 317 -15.55 -7.39 -4.91
CA THR A 317 -16.75 -8.19 -4.66
C THR A 317 -17.45 -7.68 -3.39
N LEU A 318 -16.69 -7.38 -2.33
CA LEU A 318 -17.21 -6.83 -1.08
C LEU A 318 -17.83 -5.44 -1.22
N VAL A 319 -17.21 -4.55 -2.02
CA VAL A 319 -17.72 -3.19 -2.27
C VAL A 319 -18.89 -3.17 -3.26
N GLY A 320 -19.21 -4.30 -3.91
CA GLY A 320 -20.33 -4.41 -4.83
C GLY A 320 -20.13 -3.64 -6.15
N LYS A 321 -18.92 -3.15 -6.41
CA LYS A 321 -18.53 -2.69 -7.75
C LYS A 321 -18.30 -3.94 -8.59
N ALA A 322 -19.31 -4.33 -9.36
CA ALA A 322 -19.21 -5.37 -10.37
C ALA A 322 -17.90 -5.21 -11.14
N ASN A 323 -17.22 -6.34 -11.42
CA ASN A 323 -15.97 -6.41 -12.18
C ASN A 323 -16.08 -5.54 -13.45
N GLY A 324 -15.57 -4.32 -13.37
CA GLY A 324 -15.84 -3.31 -14.35
C GLY A 324 -15.36 -1.99 -13.81
N VAL A 325 -14.36 -1.43 -14.49
CA VAL A 325 -13.91 -0.06 -14.33
C VAL A 325 -15.16 0.82 -14.23
N ALA A 326 -15.41 1.40 -13.05
CA ALA A 326 -16.26 2.58 -12.98
C ALA A 326 -15.51 3.61 -13.83
N ARG A 327 -15.94 3.74 -15.09
CA ARG A 327 -15.40 4.69 -16.07
C ARG A 327 -15.74 6.08 -15.57
N GLU A 328 -14.99 6.57 -14.58
CA GLU A 328 -14.82 8.00 -14.40
C GLU A 328 -14.34 8.55 -15.75
N GLU A 329 -14.95 9.63 -16.21
CA GLU A 329 -14.67 10.21 -17.54
C GLU A 329 -13.16 10.42 -17.70
N MET A 330 -12.57 9.68 -18.63
CA MET A 330 -11.12 9.66 -18.78
C MET A 330 -10.65 10.99 -19.40
N PRO A 331 -9.74 11.74 -18.77
CA PRO A 331 -9.26 13.02 -19.29
C PRO A 331 -8.59 12.85 -20.66
N GLU A 332 -8.66 13.87 -21.52
CA GLU A 332 -8.12 13.85 -22.89
C GLU A 332 -6.60 13.58 -22.98
N ASN A 333 -5.88 13.75 -21.88
CA ASN A 333 -4.45 13.50 -21.77
C ASN A 333 -4.11 12.49 -20.67
N ALA A 334 -4.81 11.36 -20.65
CA ALA A 334 -4.62 10.32 -19.65
C ALA A 334 -3.28 9.59 -19.80
N ILE A 335 -2.58 9.40 -18.68
CA ILE A 335 -1.48 8.46 -18.54
C ILE A 335 -1.95 7.35 -17.61
N LEU A 336 -2.10 6.14 -18.16
CA LEU A 336 -2.55 5.00 -17.35
C LEU A 336 -1.41 4.53 -16.45
N ILE A 337 -1.71 4.39 -15.16
CA ILE A 337 -0.81 3.82 -14.17
C ILE A 337 -1.43 2.52 -13.68
N ALA A 338 -0.70 1.42 -13.78
CA ALA A 338 -1.17 0.14 -13.27
C ALA A 338 -0.02 -0.61 -12.58
N ARG A 339 -0.37 -1.57 -11.72
CA ARG A 339 0.62 -2.53 -11.24
C ARG A 339 1.02 -3.46 -12.39
N SER A 340 0.05 -4.18 -12.92
CA SER A 340 0.14 -4.99 -14.12
C SER A 340 -1.12 -4.76 -14.97
N MET A 341 -1.08 -5.12 -16.25
CA MET A 341 -2.23 -4.97 -17.15
C MET A 341 -2.19 -6.01 -18.26
N GLY A 342 -3.35 -6.62 -18.53
CA GLY A 342 -3.54 -7.51 -19.68
C GLY A 342 -3.73 -6.75 -21.01
N PRO A 343 -3.38 -7.35 -22.16
CA PRO A 343 -3.54 -6.73 -23.48
C PRO A 343 -4.98 -6.28 -23.78
N ALA A 344 -5.97 -7.07 -23.38
CA ALA A 344 -7.39 -6.76 -23.60
C ALA A 344 -7.82 -5.51 -22.81
N ALA A 345 -7.35 -5.37 -21.56
CA ALA A 345 -7.67 -4.23 -20.72
C ALA A 345 -7.20 -2.90 -21.33
N LEU A 346 -6.04 -2.87 -21.99
CA LEU A 346 -5.55 -1.67 -22.69
C LEU A 346 -6.42 -1.28 -23.88
N LEU A 347 -7.02 -2.27 -24.56
CA LEU A 347 -7.90 -2.04 -25.72
C LEU A 347 -9.28 -1.49 -25.31
N ASP A 348 -9.69 -1.68 -24.07
CA ASP A 348 -10.96 -1.17 -23.54
C ASP A 348 -10.96 0.35 -23.29
N TYR A 349 -9.77 0.98 -23.34
CA TYR A 349 -9.58 2.42 -23.18
C TYR A 349 -9.65 3.17 -24.52
N ASP A 350 -10.17 4.38 -24.49
CA ASP A 350 -10.16 5.25 -25.66
C ASP A 350 -8.74 5.72 -25.97
N ARG A 351 -8.18 5.17 -27.06
CA ARG A 351 -6.86 5.51 -27.56
C ARG A 351 -6.66 7.00 -27.81
N SER A 352 -7.71 7.74 -28.18
CA SER A 352 -7.59 9.17 -28.48
C SER A 352 -7.19 10.01 -27.27
N HIS A 353 -7.52 9.53 -26.07
CA HIS A 353 -7.22 10.17 -24.80
C HIS A 353 -5.93 9.65 -24.13
N LEU A 354 -5.44 8.48 -24.55
CA LEU A 354 -4.23 7.87 -23.97
C LEU A 354 -2.94 8.52 -24.49
N ARG A 355 -2.13 9.01 -23.56
CA ARG A 355 -0.82 9.64 -23.83
C ARG A 355 0.36 8.85 -23.31
N GLY A 356 0.15 7.89 -22.41
CA GLY A 356 1.21 7.01 -21.92
C GLY A 356 0.70 5.89 -21.04
N LEU A 357 1.57 4.93 -20.78
CA LEU A 357 1.35 3.79 -19.89
C LEU A 357 2.55 3.62 -18.95
N VAL A 358 2.29 3.50 -17.66
CA VAL A 358 3.29 3.21 -16.63
C VAL A 358 2.86 1.95 -15.90
N LEU A 359 3.75 0.96 -15.84
CA LEU A 359 3.52 -0.29 -15.13
C LEU A 359 4.57 -0.49 -14.03
N GLU A 360 4.13 -1.00 -12.87
CA GLU A 360 5.06 -1.53 -11.86
C GLU A 360 5.70 -2.84 -12.33
N GLU A 361 4.97 -3.60 -13.15
CA GLU A 361 5.34 -4.93 -13.62
C GLU A 361 5.13 -5.05 -15.12
N GLY A 362 6.12 -5.65 -15.78
CA GLY A 362 6.08 -5.91 -17.20
C GLY A 362 7.39 -5.50 -17.86
N GLY A 363 8.07 -6.48 -18.46
CA GLY A 363 9.29 -6.27 -19.22
C GLY A 363 9.04 -6.12 -20.72
N PRO A 364 10.10 -5.90 -21.53
CA PRO A 364 9.99 -5.65 -22.98
C PRO A 364 9.35 -6.78 -23.79
N THR A 365 9.36 -8.00 -23.25
CA THR A 365 8.78 -9.22 -23.84
C THR A 365 7.32 -9.44 -23.46
N SER A 366 6.76 -8.60 -22.57
CA SER A 366 5.37 -8.73 -22.15
C SER A 366 4.39 -8.48 -23.31
N HIS A 367 3.27 -9.20 -23.31
CA HIS A 367 2.22 -9.05 -24.32
C HIS A 367 1.65 -7.62 -24.35
N ILE A 368 1.63 -6.92 -23.20
CA ILE A 368 1.23 -5.51 -23.11
C ILE A 368 2.19 -4.57 -23.83
N ALA A 369 3.51 -4.84 -23.82
CA ALA A 369 4.50 -4.05 -24.56
C ALA A 369 4.32 -4.16 -26.08
N ILE A 370 3.88 -5.32 -26.59
CA ILE A 370 3.56 -5.50 -28.01
C ILE A 370 2.35 -4.63 -28.40
N VAL A 371 1.29 -4.67 -27.60
CA VAL A 371 0.08 -3.87 -27.86
C VAL A 371 0.38 -2.38 -27.72
N ALA A 372 1.09 -1.93 -26.69
CA ALA A 372 1.47 -0.53 -26.54
C ALA A 372 2.28 -0.01 -27.74
N ARG A 373 3.23 -0.78 -28.26
CA ARG A 373 3.99 -0.46 -29.49
C ARG A 373 3.10 -0.37 -30.73
N ALA A 374 2.20 -1.33 -30.92
CA ALA A 374 1.24 -1.31 -32.03
C ALA A 374 0.29 -0.10 -31.93
N LEU A 375 -0.06 0.30 -30.71
CA LEU A 375 -0.86 1.48 -30.42
C LEU A 375 -0.05 2.78 -30.40
N GLY A 376 1.27 2.74 -30.60
CA GLY A 376 2.13 3.92 -30.54
C GLY A 376 1.99 4.71 -29.22
N ILE A 377 1.63 4.02 -28.14
CA ILE A 377 1.49 4.60 -26.80
C ILE A 377 2.86 4.47 -26.12
N PRO A 378 3.49 5.57 -25.68
CA PRO A 378 4.72 5.52 -24.90
C PRO A 378 4.50 4.69 -23.63
N ALA A 379 5.36 3.71 -23.36
CA ALA A 379 5.19 2.83 -22.21
C ALA A 379 6.51 2.52 -21.50
N VAL A 380 6.46 2.58 -20.17
CA VAL A 380 7.56 2.23 -19.27
C VAL A 380 7.05 1.23 -18.24
N GLY A 381 7.82 0.17 -18.01
CA GLY A 381 7.53 -0.88 -17.02
C GLY A 381 8.56 -0.90 -15.91
N GLU A 382 8.35 -1.77 -14.93
CA GLU A 382 9.26 -1.97 -13.79
C GLU A 382 9.46 -0.70 -12.93
N ILE A 383 8.47 0.20 -12.89
CA ILE A 383 8.50 1.37 -12.01
C ILE A 383 8.04 0.96 -10.61
N VAL A 384 8.99 0.77 -9.70
CA VAL A 384 8.74 0.32 -8.34
C VAL A 384 7.72 1.21 -7.62
N ASN A 385 6.65 0.61 -7.11
CA ASN A 385 5.59 1.26 -6.32
C ASN A 385 4.87 2.44 -7.02
N ALA A 386 4.81 2.47 -8.36
CA ALA A 386 4.13 3.53 -9.12
C ALA A 386 2.70 3.81 -8.62
N THR A 387 1.89 2.78 -8.39
CA THR A 387 0.49 2.88 -7.94
C THR A 387 0.34 3.39 -6.50
N ALA A 388 1.40 3.29 -5.70
CA ALA A 388 1.42 3.82 -4.33
C ALA A 388 1.94 5.27 -4.27
N LEU A 389 2.79 5.66 -5.23
CA LEU A 389 3.46 6.98 -5.28
C LEU A 389 2.68 8.02 -6.11
N ILE A 390 1.85 7.56 -7.05
CA ILE A 390 1.10 8.40 -8.00
C ILE A 390 -0.37 8.43 -7.61
N GLN A 391 -0.95 9.63 -7.55
CA GLN A 391 -2.38 9.83 -7.33
C GLN A 391 -3.09 10.15 -8.65
N SER A 392 -4.36 9.75 -8.78
CA SER A 392 -5.17 10.16 -9.93
C SER A 392 -5.19 11.69 -10.05
N GLY A 393 -4.90 12.20 -11.25
CA GLY A 393 -4.80 13.64 -11.53
C GLY A 393 -3.39 14.22 -11.44
N ASP A 394 -2.39 13.48 -10.93
CA ASP A 394 -1.00 13.96 -10.93
C ASP A 394 -0.48 14.22 -12.34
N ALA A 395 0.27 15.30 -12.53
CA ALA A 395 0.98 15.53 -13.79
C ALA A 395 2.10 14.49 -13.95
N VAL A 396 2.10 13.75 -15.06
CA VAL A 396 3.09 12.71 -15.34
C VAL A 396 3.67 12.91 -16.74
N ILE A 397 4.97 12.61 -16.87
CA ILE A 397 5.67 12.54 -18.15
C ILE A 397 6.25 11.14 -18.27
N VAL A 398 5.98 10.47 -19.39
CA VAL A 398 6.50 9.14 -19.70
C VAL A 398 7.46 9.27 -20.87
N ASP A 399 8.73 8.94 -20.66
CA ASP A 399 9.72 8.76 -21.72
C ASP A 399 9.94 7.28 -21.97
N GLY A 400 9.14 6.75 -22.89
CA GLY A 400 9.19 5.35 -23.27
C GLY A 400 10.50 4.96 -23.95
N GLN A 401 11.28 5.90 -24.48
CA GLN A 401 12.58 5.59 -25.10
C GLN A 401 13.70 5.50 -24.06
N ALA A 402 13.70 6.42 -23.08
CA ALA A 402 14.69 6.41 -22.00
C ALA A 402 14.36 5.40 -20.89
N GLY A 403 13.09 4.95 -20.79
CA GLY A 403 12.63 4.14 -19.67
C GLY A 403 12.42 4.96 -18.40
N GLU A 404 12.08 6.25 -18.55
CA GLU A 404 11.98 7.20 -17.43
C GLU A 404 10.56 7.71 -17.26
N VAL A 405 10.18 7.97 -16.01
CA VAL A 405 8.89 8.58 -15.65
C VAL A 405 9.14 9.75 -14.70
N GLN A 406 8.60 10.92 -15.03
CA GLN A 406 8.59 12.08 -14.14
C GLN A 406 7.18 12.26 -13.57
N ILE A 407 7.06 12.31 -12.25
CA ILE A 407 5.80 12.49 -11.52
C ILE A 407 5.84 13.86 -10.85
N ARG A 408 4.78 14.65 -11.02
CA ARG A 408 4.70 16.05 -10.57
C ARG A 408 5.95 16.86 -10.96
N PRO A 409 6.34 16.85 -12.27
CA PRO A 409 7.55 17.52 -12.73
C PRO A 409 7.48 19.03 -12.49
N GLN A 410 8.64 19.65 -12.28
CA GLN A 410 8.72 21.11 -12.27
C GLN A 410 8.48 21.70 -13.67
N PRO A 411 8.02 22.96 -13.77
CA PRO A 411 7.71 23.60 -15.05
C PRO A 411 8.86 23.57 -16.06
N ASP A 412 10.11 23.71 -15.60
CA ASP A 412 11.29 23.68 -16.46
C ASP A 412 11.50 22.30 -17.11
N VAL A 413 11.30 21.23 -16.33
CA VAL A 413 11.35 19.85 -16.81
C VAL A 413 10.22 19.62 -17.80
N GLU A 414 9.01 20.05 -17.48
CA GLU A 414 7.85 19.92 -18.36
C GLU A 414 8.09 20.61 -19.72
N ASN A 415 8.65 21.82 -19.71
CA ASN A 415 8.98 22.56 -20.93
C ASN A 415 10.04 21.84 -21.77
N ALA A 416 11.09 21.31 -21.14
CA ALA A 416 12.13 20.54 -21.84
C ALA A 416 11.56 19.29 -22.55
N TYR A 417 10.65 18.56 -21.89
CA TYR A 417 9.99 17.40 -22.50
C TYR A 417 8.97 17.78 -23.57
N LYS A 418 8.27 18.92 -23.45
CA LYS A 418 7.41 19.45 -24.52
C LYS A 418 8.22 19.72 -25.79
N ASP A 419 9.40 20.32 -25.67
CA ASP A 419 10.28 20.58 -26.81
C ASP A 419 10.87 19.29 -27.40
N LYS A 420 11.25 18.33 -26.54
CA LYS A 420 11.67 16.99 -26.96
C LYS A 420 10.57 16.28 -27.77
N ALA A 421 9.32 16.32 -27.30
CA ALA A 421 8.17 15.74 -27.99
C ALA A 421 7.91 16.42 -29.35
N ARG A 422 8.01 17.76 -29.43
CA ARG A 422 7.87 18.51 -30.70
C ARG A 422 8.94 18.15 -31.71
N LEU A 423 10.21 18.08 -31.29
CA LEU A 423 11.33 17.67 -32.14
C LEU A 423 11.14 16.26 -32.70
N ARG A 424 10.66 15.33 -31.87
CA ARG A 424 10.35 13.96 -32.29
C ARG A 424 9.20 13.92 -33.29
N ALA A 425 8.11 14.64 -33.04
CA ALA A 425 6.96 14.71 -33.96
C ALA A 425 7.39 15.18 -35.36
N ARG A 426 8.26 16.21 -35.43
CA ARG A 426 8.85 16.70 -36.69
C ARG A 426 9.68 15.63 -37.40
N LYS A 427 10.53 14.89 -36.68
CA LYS A 427 11.31 13.76 -37.25
C LYS A 427 10.40 12.65 -37.77
N GLN A 428 9.35 12.29 -37.04
CA GLN A 428 8.41 11.25 -37.45
C GLN A 428 7.66 11.64 -38.74
N GLU A 429 7.33 12.92 -38.91
CA GLU A 429 6.74 13.45 -40.13
C GLU A 429 7.71 13.38 -41.33
N GLN A 430 8.99 13.67 -41.11
CA GLN A 430 10.04 13.47 -42.12
C GLN A 430 10.16 12.00 -42.52
N TYR A 431 10.18 11.07 -41.55
CA TYR A 431 10.23 9.63 -41.83
C TYR A 431 8.99 9.13 -42.57
N ARG A 432 7.79 9.66 -42.28
CA ARG A 432 6.58 9.35 -43.05
C ARG A 432 6.70 9.69 -44.54
N LYS A 433 7.40 10.77 -44.87
CA LYS A 433 7.65 11.17 -46.28
C LYS A 433 8.58 10.20 -47.01
N LEU A 434 9.38 9.42 -46.28
CA LEU A 434 10.28 8.41 -46.85
C LEU A 434 9.62 7.03 -47.03
N LYS A 435 8.37 6.83 -46.56
CA LYS A 435 7.68 5.52 -46.59
C LYS A 435 7.60 4.90 -47.99
N SER A 436 7.51 5.71 -49.04
CA SER A 436 7.41 5.27 -50.44
C SER A 436 8.76 5.23 -51.17
N GLN A 437 9.85 5.61 -50.51
CA GLN A 437 11.18 5.59 -51.13
C GLN A 437 11.83 4.20 -51.00
N PRO A 438 12.56 3.74 -52.03
CA PRO A 438 13.31 2.49 -51.95
C PRO A 438 14.45 2.59 -50.93
N ALA A 439 14.64 1.55 -50.12
CA ALA A 439 15.71 1.47 -49.12
C ALA A 439 17.05 1.10 -49.79
N VAL A 440 17.79 2.10 -50.26
CA VAL A 440 19.09 1.93 -50.93
C VAL A 440 20.19 2.50 -50.03
N THR A 441 21.22 1.71 -49.74
CA THR A 441 22.41 2.17 -49.00
C THR A 441 23.23 3.14 -49.84
N ARG A 442 24.07 3.97 -49.20
CA ARG A 442 24.99 4.86 -49.92
C ARG A 442 25.98 4.10 -50.79
#